data_AF-A0A094JQZ9-F1
#
_entry.id   AF-A0A094JQZ9-F1
#
_cell.length_a   1.000
_cell.length_b   1.000
_cell.length_c   1.000
_cell.angle_alpha   90.00
_cell.angle_beta   90.00
_cell.angle_gamma   90.00
#
_symmetry.space_group_name_H-M   'P 1'
#
loop_
_entity.id
_entity.type
_entity.pdbx_description
1 polymer ?
#
loop_
_entity_poly.entity_id
_entity_poly.type
_entity_poly.pdbx_seq_one_letter_code
_entity_poly.pdbx_strand_id
1 'polypeptide(L)'
;MKPLKLTPPQLLAFMFLFLVVVGGVLLKLPIATDKHISWLDAFFLSTSAATVTGSMRPLIRALLFTLFGEVVLMVLIQVGGLGIMTFAVLVVIVLGKKKIGM
;
A
#
# COMPACT_ATOMS: atom_id res chain seq x y z
N MET A 1 -10.32 22.97 -16.93
CA MET A 1 -10.13 21.91 -15.92
C MET A 1 -9.97 22.58 -14.56
N LYS A 2 -10.94 22.45 -13.64
CA LYS A 2 -10.88 23.07 -12.31
C LYS A 2 -9.82 22.32 -11.48
N PRO A 3 -8.83 22.98 -10.86
CA PRO A 3 -7.84 22.28 -10.06
C PRO A 3 -8.57 21.65 -8.86
N LEU A 4 -8.53 20.32 -8.77
CA LEU A 4 -9.06 19.59 -7.63
C LEU A 4 -8.29 20.08 -6.39
N LYS A 5 -8.96 20.84 -5.52
CA LYS A 5 -8.44 21.19 -4.20
C LYS A 5 -8.53 19.96 -3.30
N LEU A 6 -7.63 19.00 -3.49
CA LEU A 6 -7.54 17.84 -2.60
C LEU A 6 -6.94 18.30 -1.27
N THR A 7 -7.65 18.03 -0.19
CA THR A 7 -7.07 18.20 1.14
C THR A 7 -5.93 17.19 1.32
N PRO A 8 -4.88 17.52 2.10
CA PRO A 8 -3.75 16.62 2.31
C PRO A 8 -4.19 15.18 2.69
N PRO A 9 -5.17 14.95 3.59
CA PRO A 9 -5.67 13.61 3.91
C PRO A 9 -6.30 12.87 2.74
N GLN A 10 -7.06 13.57 1.89
CA GLN A 10 -7.68 12.98 0.71
C GLN A 10 -6.64 12.53 -0.32
N LEU A 11 -5.52 13.26 -0.43
CA LEU A 11 -4.44 12.88 -1.33
C LEU A 11 -3.80 11.54 -0.91
N LEU A 12 -3.53 11.30 0.39
CA LEU A 12 -3.05 9.96 0.78
C LEU A 12 -4.11 8.91 0.53
N ALA A 13 -5.37 9.18 0.86
CA ALA A 13 -6.42 8.18 0.69
C ALA A 13 -6.49 7.70 -0.77
N PHE A 14 -6.39 8.62 -1.73
CA PHE A 14 -6.30 8.30 -3.15
C PHE A 14 -5.02 7.56 -3.52
N MET A 15 -3.85 7.98 -3.03
CA MET A 15 -2.59 7.29 -3.28
C MET A 15 -2.58 5.86 -2.74
N PHE A 16 -3.14 5.68 -1.54
CA PHE A 16 -3.25 4.40 -0.88
C PHE A 16 -4.22 3.48 -1.60
N LEU A 17 -5.39 4.01 -1.97
CA LEU A 17 -6.37 3.28 -2.78
C LEU A 17 -5.77 2.84 -4.12
N PHE A 18 -5.05 3.74 -4.80
CA PHE A 18 -4.38 3.43 -6.06
C PHE A 18 -3.34 2.31 -5.87
N LEU A 19 -2.52 2.38 -4.82
CA LEU A 19 -1.51 1.36 -4.52
C LEU A 19 -2.14 -0.02 -4.27
N VAL A 20 -3.26 -0.07 -3.52
CA VAL A 20 -3.99 -1.32 -3.24
C VAL A 20 -4.63 -1.89 -4.50
N VAL A 21 -5.21 -1.05 -5.35
CA VAL A 21 -5.83 -1.51 -6.59
C VAL A 21 -4.79 -2.08 -7.54
N VAL A 22 -3.69 -1.35 -7.76
CA VAL A 22 -2.60 -1.76 -8.64
C VAL A 22 -1.94 -3.03 -8.11
N GLY A 23 -1.62 -3.08 -6.81
CA GLY A 23 -1.02 -4.25 -6.16
C GLY A 23 -1.91 -5.49 -6.20
N GLY A 24 -3.21 -5.34 -5.97
CA GLY A 24 -4.18 -6.45 -6.06
C GLY A 24 -4.28 -7.04 -7.46
N VAL A 25 -4.27 -6.19 -8.50
CA VAL A 25 -4.26 -6.63 -9.90
C VAL A 25 -2.95 -7.33 -10.26
N LEU A 26 -1.81 -6.80 -9.81
CA LEU A 26 -0.49 -7.41 -10.02
C LEU A 26 -0.36 -8.78 -9.35
N LEU A 27 -0.90 -8.94 -8.14
CA LEU A 27 -0.88 -10.21 -7.41
C LEU A 27 -1.86 -11.25 -7.99
N LYS A 28 -2.91 -10.80 -8.70
CA LYS A 28 -3.90 -11.66 -9.34
C LYS A 28 -3.40 -12.26 -10.66
N LEU A 29 -2.32 -11.71 -11.24
CA LEU A 29 -1.74 -12.24 -12.46
C LEU A 29 -1.24 -13.68 -12.25
N PRO A 30 -1.42 -14.59 -13.23
CA PRO A 30 -0.95 -15.98 -13.12
C PRO A 30 0.58 -16.09 -13.05
N ILE A 31 1.30 -15.00 -13.36
CA ILE A 31 2.76 -14.90 -13.20
C ILE A 31 3.14 -14.81 -11.72
N ALA A 32 2.27 -14.29 -10.86
CA ALA A 32 2.57 -14.03 -9.46
C ALA A 32 2.39 -15.24 -8.53
N THR A 33 1.54 -16.20 -8.88
CA THR A 33 1.30 -17.37 -8.03
C THR A 33 0.97 -18.62 -8.84
N ASP A 34 1.48 -19.77 -8.39
CA ASP A 34 1.23 -21.07 -9.01
C ASP A 34 -0.19 -21.62 -8.72
N LYS A 35 -0.90 -21.04 -7.74
CA LYS A 35 -2.27 -21.43 -7.39
C LYS A 35 -3.26 -20.30 -7.65
N HIS A 36 -4.44 -20.63 -8.16
CA HIS A 36 -5.51 -19.65 -8.31
C HIS A 36 -5.86 -18.98 -6.97
N ILE A 37 -5.59 -17.68 -6.86
CA ILE A 37 -5.99 -16.82 -5.74
C ILE A 37 -7.38 -16.22 -5.98
N SER A 38 -8.23 -16.06 -4.97
CA SER A 38 -9.49 -15.32 -5.13
C SER A 38 -9.24 -13.82 -5.30
N TRP A 39 -10.15 -13.08 -5.94
CA TRP A 39 -10.07 -11.62 -6.02
C TRP A 39 -10.08 -10.97 -4.63
N LEU A 40 -10.86 -11.53 -3.70
CA LEU A 40 -10.93 -11.04 -2.32
C LEU A 40 -9.59 -11.21 -1.61
N ASP A 41 -8.95 -12.38 -1.77
CA ASP A 41 -7.66 -12.69 -1.16
C ASP A 41 -6.53 -11.82 -1.76
N ALA A 42 -6.56 -11.57 -3.07
CA ALA A 42 -5.57 -10.72 -3.74
C ALA A 42 -5.62 -9.26 -3.23
N PHE A 43 -6.82 -8.69 -3.10
CA PHE A 43 -6.97 -7.35 -2.53
C PHE A 43 -6.67 -7.30 -1.04
N PHE A 44 -7.05 -8.33 -0.28
CA PHE A 44 -6.74 -8.43 1.14
C PHE A 44 -5.22 -8.48 1.37
N LEU A 45 -4.52 -9.29 0.57
CA LEU A 45 -3.07 -9.41 0.57
C LEU A 45 -2.39 -8.09 0.20
N SER A 46 -2.84 -7.46 -0.89
CA SER A 46 -2.33 -6.16 -1.32
C SER A 46 -2.53 -5.08 -0.26
N THR A 47 -3.69 -5.06 0.41
CA THR A 47 -3.98 -4.08 1.46
C THR A 47 -3.08 -4.30 2.67
N SER A 48 -2.95 -5.56 3.13
CA SER A 48 -2.11 -5.90 4.29
C SER A 48 -0.63 -5.61 4.07
N ALA A 49 -0.14 -5.80 2.84
CA ALA A 49 1.22 -5.46 2.44
C ALA A 49 1.42 -3.92 2.41
N ALA A 50 0.47 -3.18 1.81
CA ALA A 50 0.51 -1.73 1.75
C ALA A 50 0.40 -1.05 3.14
N THR A 51 -0.36 -1.62 4.08
CA THR A 51 -0.46 -1.12 5.46
C THR A 51 0.62 -1.69 6.39
N VAL A 52 1.50 -2.58 5.90
CA VAL A 52 2.57 -3.24 6.67
C VAL A 52 2.04 -3.95 7.94
N THR A 53 0.81 -4.46 7.91
CA THR A 53 0.15 -5.04 9.10
C THR A 53 0.61 -6.48 9.38
N GLY A 54 1.00 -7.22 8.34
CA GLY A 54 1.52 -8.59 8.47
C GLY A 54 0.49 -9.68 8.73
N SER A 55 -0.82 -9.39 8.65
CA SER A 55 -1.90 -10.39 8.82
C SER A 55 -2.01 -11.41 7.69
N MET A 56 -1.25 -11.19 6.61
CA MET A 56 -1.20 -12.02 5.41
C MET A 56 -0.38 -13.33 5.52
N ARG A 57 0.35 -13.55 6.62
CA ARG A 57 1.26 -14.69 6.81
C ARG A 57 0.66 -16.09 6.53
N PRO A 58 -0.61 -16.40 6.83
CA PRO A 58 -1.19 -17.71 6.53
C PRO A 58 -1.47 -17.91 5.03
N LEU A 59 -1.94 -16.87 4.32
CA LEU A 59 -2.25 -16.95 2.90
C LEU A 59 -0.97 -17.06 2.05
N ILE A 60 0.07 -16.28 2.38
CA ILE A 60 1.36 -16.32 1.67
C ILE A 60 2.02 -17.71 1.75
N ARG A 61 1.83 -18.45 2.85
CA ARG A 61 2.40 -19.80 2.98
C ARG A 61 1.58 -20.85 2.21
N ALA A 62 0.28 -20.63 2.06
CA ALA A 62 -0.62 -21.53 1.35
C ALA A 62 -0.55 -21.39 -0.19
N LEU A 63 -0.22 -20.18 -0.64
CA LEU A 63 0.03 -19.83 -2.04
C LEU A 63 1.53 -19.93 -2.31
N LEU A 64 1.95 -20.83 -3.21
CA LEU A 64 3.31 -20.79 -3.75
C LEU A 64 3.41 -19.53 -4.62
N PHE A 65 3.97 -18.46 -4.06
CA PHE A 65 4.25 -17.23 -4.79
C PHE A 65 5.52 -17.43 -5.60
N THR A 66 5.51 -16.96 -6.85
CA THR A 66 6.70 -16.93 -7.68
C THR A 66 7.60 -15.74 -7.26
N LEU A 67 8.83 -15.71 -7.76
CA LEU A 67 9.74 -14.57 -7.55
C LEU A 67 9.11 -13.23 -7.93
N PHE A 68 8.23 -13.21 -8.94
CA PHE A 68 7.50 -12.00 -9.33
C PHE A 68 6.52 -11.56 -8.23
N GLY A 69 5.74 -12.48 -7.67
CA GLY A 69 4.79 -12.19 -6.60
C GLY A 69 5.48 -11.69 -5.32
N GLU A 70 6.62 -12.31 -4.95
CA GLU A 70 7.44 -11.87 -3.82
C GLU A 70 7.98 -10.45 -4.00
N VAL A 71 8.50 -10.12 -5.19
CA VAL A 71 9.00 -8.77 -5.48
C VAL A 71 7.86 -7.74 -5.41
N VAL A 72 6.69 -8.05 -5.95
CA VAL A 72 5.51 -7.18 -5.84
C VAL A 72 5.15 -6.93 -4.38
N LEU A 73 5.10 -7.98 -3.56
CA LEU A 73 4.86 -7.88 -2.11
C LEU A 73 5.91 -7.01 -1.41
N MET A 74 7.20 -7.20 -1.69
CA MET A 74 8.27 -6.39 -1.10
C MET A 74 8.16 -4.92 -1.48
N VAL A 75 7.85 -4.62 -2.74
CA VAL A 75 7.64 -3.24 -3.21
C VAL A 75 6.44 -2.61 -2.52
N LEU A 76 5.32 -3.34 -2.39
CA LEU A 76 4.15 -2.85 -1.67
C LEU A 76 4.45 -2.53 -0.21
N ILE A 77 5.22 -3.39 0.48
CA ILE A 77 5.64 -3.16 1.87
C ILE A 77 6.53 -1.93 1.97
N GLN A 78 7.52 -1.78 1.08
CA GLN A 78 8.42 -0.63 1.09
C GLN A 78 7.68 0.69 0.81
N VAL A 79 6.86 0.73 -0.24
CA VAL A 79 6.11 1.93 -0.62
C VAL A 79 5.06 2.25 0.43
N GLY A 80 4.37 1.24 0.96
CA GLY A 80 3.39 1.38 2.04
C GLY A 80 3.99 1.92 3.33
N GLY A 81 5.11 1.34 3.77
CA GLY A 81 5.81 1.76 4.99
C GLY A 81 6.42 3.15 4.89
N LEU A 82 7.08 3.47 3.77
CA LEU A 82 7.64 4.80 3.55
C LEU A 82 6.55 5.86 3.39
N GLY A 83 5.47 5.55 2.67
CA GLY A 83 4.39 6.50 2.38
C GLY A 83 3.70 7.05 3.63
N ILE A 84 3.36 6.18 4.58
CA ILE A 84 2.70 6.59 5.84
C ILE A 84 3.66 7.42 6.71
N MET A 85 4.92 6.99 6.81
CA MET A 85 5.93 7.69 7.62
C MET A 85 6.28 9.08 7.08
N THR A 86 6.46 9.21 5.76
CA THR A 86 6.73 10.52 5.14
C THR A 86 5.57 11.47 5.37
N PHE A 87 4.33 10.99 5.27
CA PHE A 87 3.17 11.84 5.50
C PHE A 87 3.00 12.22 6.97
N ALA A 88 3.23 11.29 7.90
CA ALA A 88 3.25 11.58 9.33
C ALA A 88 4.26 12.69 9.65
N VAL A 89 5.47 12.61 9.08
CA VAL A 89 6.50 13.65 9.23
C VAL A 89 6.06 14.98 8.62
N LEU A 90 5.48 15.00 7.41
CA LEU A 90 4.98 16.23 6.80
C LEU A 90 3.87 16.89 7.64
N VAL A 91 2.95 16.11 8.18
CA VAL A 91 1.89 16.60 9.08
C VAL A 91 2.50 17.17 10.36
N VAL A 92 3.46 16.47 10.97
CA VAL A 92 4.19 16.96 12.15
C VAL A 92 4.94 18.24 11.85
N ILE A 93 5.60 18.37 10.68
CA ILE A 93 6.29 19.60 10.28
C ILE A 93 5.28 20.74 10.06
N VAL A 94 4.17 20.51 9.35
CA VAL A 94 3.16 21.54 9.09
C VAL A 94 2.47 22.01 10.38
N LEU A 95 2.19 21.10 11.31
CA LEU A 95 1.61 21.43 12.63
C LEU A 95 2.65 22.03 13.58
N GLY A 96 3.88 21.52 13.57
CA GLY A 96 5.01 21.97 14.39
C GLY A 96 5.51 23.36 13.99
N LYS A 97 5.43 23.72 12.71
CA LYS A 97 5.66 25.09 12.22
C LYS A 97 4.70 26.13 12.80
N LYS A 98 3.59 25.72 13.44
CA LYS A 98 2.65 26.63 14.09
C LYS A 98 2.97 26.94 15.56
N LYS A 99 4.00 26.30 16.16
CA LYS A 99 4.32 26.48 17.60
C LYS A 99 5.81 26.61 17.95
N ILE A 100 6.73 26.64 16.99
CA ILE A 100 8.18 26.83 17.27
C ILE A 100 8.70 28.03 16.47
N GLY A 101 8.10 29.19 16.73
CA GLY A 101 8.48 30.46 16.14
C GLY A 101 7.86 31.61 16.93
N MET A 102 8.51 31.91 18.06
CA MET A 102 8.37 33.10 18.93
C MET A 102 7.03 33.25 19.69
#